data_AF-A0A6N4Q7S1-F1
#
_entry.id   AF-A0A6N4Q7S1-F1
#
_cell.length_a   1.000
_cell.length_b   1.000
_cell.length_c   1.000
_cell.angle_alpha   90.00
_cell.angle_beta   90.00
_cell.angle_gamma   90.00
#
_symmetry.space_group_name_H-M   'P 1'
#
loop_
_entity.id
_entity.type
_entity.pdbx_description
1 polymer ?
#
loop_
_entity_poly.entity_id
_entity_poly.type
_entity_poly.pdbx_seq_one_letter_code
_entity_poly.pdbx_strand_id
1 'polypeptide(L)' 'MLIDLIVARPMGLAGTVLGTAAFIVATPFTLLSGTFIQSGKRLVVYPAKFTFTRALGDFPGYMEDYQIVEE' A
#
# COMPACT_ATOMS: atom_id res chain seq x y z
N MET A 1 10.86 8.26 -15.20
CA MET A 1 12.02 7.37 -14.98
C MET A 1 12.91 7.88 -13.85
N LEU A 2 13.66 8.99 -13.97
CA LEU A 2 14.54 9.46 -12.88
C LEU A 2 13.79 10.06 -11.68
N ILE A 3 12.78 10.90 -11.94
CA ILE A 3 11.94 11.52 -10.89
C ILE A 3 11.20 10.45 -10.08
N ASP A 4 10.75 9.40 -10.75
CA ASP A 4 10.09 8.26 -10.10
C ASP A 4 11.03 7.57 -9.10
N LEU A 5 12.28 7.33 -9.51
CA LEU A 5 13.27 6.67 -8.66
C LEU A 5 13.68 7.54 -7.45
N ILE A 6 13.84 8.85 -7.64
CA ILE A 6 14.35 9.75 -6.59
C ILE A 6 13.24 10.27 -5.67
N VAL A 7 12.02 10.40 -6.18
CA VAL A 7 10.92 11.03 -5.43
C VAL A 7 9.82 10.03 -5.11
N ALA A 8 9.23 9.39 -6.12
CA ALA A 8 8.06 8.56 -5.91
C ALA A 8 8.37 7.26 -5.15
N ARG A 9 9.53 6.64 -5.37
CA ARG A 9 9.95 5.43 -4.62
C ARG A 9 10.19 5.73 -3.12
N PRO A 10 10.94 6.77 -2.71
CA PRO A 10 11.03 7.16 -1.30
C PRO A 10 9.69 7.55 -0.69
N MET A 11 8.84 8.27 -1.43
CA MET A 11 7.50 8.63 -0.97
C MET A 11 6.61 7.40 -0.78
N GLY A 12 6.67 6.43 -1.70
CA GLY A 12 5.97 5.15 -1.58
C GLY A 12 6.48 4.33 -0.40
N LEU A 13 7.79 4.35 -0.14
CA LEU A 13 8.37 3.69 1.03
C LEU A 13 7.88 4.35 2.33
N ALA A 14 7.85 5.68 2.39
CA ALA A 14 7.26 6.40 3.51
C ALA A 14 5.77 6.05 3.68
N GLY A 15 5.00 5.97 2.58
CA GLY A 15 3.61 5.53 2.60
C GLY A 15 3.44 4.09 3.11
N THR A 16 4.35 3.18 2.76
CA THR A 16 4.34 1.79 3.24
C THR A 16 4.61 1.71 4.74
N VAL A 17 5.58 2.49 5.24
CA VAL A 17 5.87 2.58 6.68
C VAL A 17 4.68 3.15 7.44
N LEU A 18 4.10 4.25 6.95
CA LEU A 18 2.93 4.88 7.58
C LEU A 18 1.70 3.96 7.57
N GLY A 19 1.42 3.31 6.44
CA GLY A 19 0.32 2.36 6.32
C GLY A 19 0.50 1.16 7.25
N THR A 20 1.73 0.64 7.38
CA THR A 20 2.05 -0.43 8.33
C THR A 20 1.87 0.01 9.78
N ALA A 21 2.34 1.20 10.14
CA ALA A 21 2.14 1.76 11.48
C ALA A 21 0.65 1.92 11.80
N ALA A 22 -0.13 2.46 10.85
CA ALA A 22 -1.58 2.59 10.99
C ALA A 22 -2.27 1.23 11.14
N PHE A 23 -1.83 0.21 10.40
CA PHE A 23 -2.35 -1.15 10.52
C PHE A 23 -2.08 -1.76 11.89
N ILE A 24 -0.89 -1.55 12.46
CA ILE A 24 -0.56 -2.03 13.82
C ILE A 24 -1.49 -1.37 14.86
N VAL A 25 -1.71 -0.07 14.76
CA VAL A 25 -2.64 0.66 15.66
C VAL A 25 -4.08 0.20 15.45
N ALA A 26 -4.48 -0.07 14.21
CA ALA A 26 -5.82 -0.53 13.86
C ALA A 26 -6.06 -2.02 14.14
N THR A 27 -5.00 -2.82 14.30
CA THR A 27 -5.06 -4.28 14.50
C THR A 27 -6.09 -4.71 15.54
N PRO A 28 -6.10 -4.18 16.79
CA PRO A 28 -7.11 -4.57 17.77
C PRO A 28 -8.55 -4.35 17.28
N PHE A 29 -8.82 -3.27 16.56
CA PHE A 29 -10.17 -2.98 16.02
C PHE A 29 -10.51 -3.87 14.83
N THR A 30 -9.55 -4.08 13.92
CA THR A 30 -9.76 -4.88 12.70
C THR A 30 -9.92 -6.37 12.99
N LEU A 31 -9.33 -6.86 14.09
CA LEU A 31 -9.58 -8.21 14.60
C LEU A 31 -11.01 -8.32 15.15
N LEU A 32 -11.46 -7.33 15.92
CA LEU A 32 -12.82 -7.31 16.48
C LEU A 32 -13.91 -7.18 15.40
N SER A 33 -13.65 -6.42 14.32
CA SER A 33 -14.57 -6.27 13.19
C SER A 33 -14.53 -7.45 12.21
N GLY A 34 -13.56 -8.37 12.35
CA GLY A 34 -13.34 -9.46 11.38
C GLY A 34 -12.74 -9.02 10.04
N THR A 35 -12.23 -7.79 9.92
CA THR A 35 -11.68 -7.23 8.67
C THR A 35 -10.15 -7.22 8.62
N PHE A 36 -9.47 -7.91 9.53
CA PHE A 36 -8.01 -7.92 9.67
C PHE A 36 -7.26 -8.15 8.34
N ILE A 37 -7.65 -9.18 7.57
CA ILE A 37 -7.02 -9.50 6.28
C ILE A 37 -7.20 -8.37 5.27
N GLN A 38 -8.42 -7.83 5.15
CA GLN A 38 -8.74 -6.78 4.19
C GLN A 38 -8.01 -5.47 4.54
N SER A 39 -7.92 -5.14 5.83
CA SER A 39 -7.17 -3.99 6.32
C SER A 39 -5.67 -4.15 6.08
N GLY A 40 -5.10 -5.34 6.28
CA GLY A 40 -3.70 -5.62 5.98
C GLY A 40 -3.39 -5.52 4.48
N LYS A 41 -4.28 -6.04 3.62
CA LYS A 41 -4.16 -5.92 2.16
C LYS A 41 -4.13 -4.45 1.72
N ARG A 42 -5.00 -3.59 2.27
CA ARG A 42 -5.08 -2.17 1.90
C ARG A 42 -3.96 -1.31 2.50
N LEU A 43 -3.64 -1.50 3.77
CA LEU A 43 -2.72 -0.61 4.50
C LEU A 43 -1.25 -1.04 4.38
N VAL A 44 -0.98 -2.29 4.04
CA VAL A 44 0.38 -2.83 3.99
C VAL A 44 0.71 -3.36 2.59
N VAL A 45 -0.06 -4.33 2.09
CA VAL A 45 0.28 -5.04 0.84
C VAL A 45 0.20 -4.12 -0.37
N TYR A 46 -0.88 -3.35 -0.49
CA TYR A 46 -1.07 -2.42 -1.58
C TYR A 46 0.03 -1.35 -1.67
N PRO A 47 0.34 -0.57 -0.61
CA PRO A 47 1.42 0.41 -0.70
C PRO A 47 2.80 -0.24 -0.92
N ALA A 48 3.04 -1.44 -0.39
CA ALA A 48 4.26 -2.19 -0.69
C ALA A 48 4.35 -2.61 -2.17
N LYS A 49 3.27 -3.17 -2.75
CA LYS A 49 3.21 -3.53 -4.18
C LYS A 49 3.40 -2.28 -5.06
N PHE A 50 2.71 -1.18 -4.74
CA PHE A 50 2.86 0.11 -5.43
C PHE A 50 4.32 0.60 -5.39
N THR A 51 5.01 0.44 -4.25
CA THR A 51 6.38 0.94 -4.09
C THR A 51 7.42 0.05 -4.76
N PHE A 52 7.30 -1.27 -4.65
CA PHE A 52 8.38 -2.19 -5.03
C PHE A 52 8.15 -2.89 -6.37
N THR A 53 6.92 -3.22 -6.72
CA THR A 53 6.60 -4.13 -7.82
C THR A 53 6.14 -3.44 -9.11
N ARG A 54 5.71 -2.16 -9.04
CA ARG A 54 5.28 -1.43 -10.24
C ARG A 54 6.45 -1.11 -11.19
N ALA A 55 6.15 -1.02 -12.48
CA ALA A 55 7.09 -0.54 -13.49
C ALA A 55 7.43 0.95 -13.28
N LEU A 56 8.62 1.39 -13.68
CA LEU A 56 8.98 2.80 -13.51
C LEU A 56 8.04 3.70 -14.32
N GLY A 57 7.52 4.75 -13.69
CA GLY A 57 6.60 5.71 -14.30
C GLY A 57 5.16 5.25 -14.46
N ASP A 58 4.80 4.04 -14.04
CA ASP A 58 3.47 3.46 -14.22
C ASP A 58 2.57 3.70 -13.01
N PHE A 59 1.81 4.81 -13.01
CA PHE A 59 0.97 5.18 -11.87
C PHE A 59 -0.45 4.65 -12.10
N PRO A 60 -0.84 3.56 -11.41
CA PRO A 60 -2.15 2.97 -11.59
C PRO A 60 -3.27 3.95 -11.24
N GLY A 61 -4.36 3.85 -11.99
CA GLY A 61 -5.58 4.59 -11.68
C GLY A 61 -6.35 3.91 -10.55
N TYR A 62 -7.29 4.65 -9.94
CA TYR A 62 -8.13 4.19 -8.82
C TYR A 62 -8.79 2.81 -9.01
N MET A 63 -9.07 2.42 -10.27
CA MET A 63 -9.69 1.14 -10.60
C MET A 63 -8.68 -0.02 -10.59
N GLU A 64 -7.45 0.20 -11.08
CA GLU A 64 -6.37 -0.81 -11.04
C GLU A 64 -5.93 -1.06 -9.59
N ASP A 65 -5.89 -0.02 -8.78
CA ASP A 65 -5.54 -0.10 -7.37
C ASP A 65 -6.46 -1.04 -6.56
N TYR A 66 -7.74 -1.07 -6.94
CA TYR A 66 -8.72 -1.96 -6.32
C TYR A 66 -8.44 -3.43 -6.66
N GLN A 67 -8.05 -3.72 -7.90
CA GLN A 67 -7.71 -5.09 -8.33
C GLN A 67 -6.46 -5.60 -7.60
N ILE A 68 -5.46 -4.74 -7.39
CA ILE A 68 -4.21 -5.09 -6.68
C ILE A 68 -4.47 -5.51 -5.22
N VAL A 69 -5.53 -4.98 -4.60
CA VAL A 69 -5.98 -5.32 -3.25
C VAL A 69 -6.76 -6.63 -3.22
N GLU A 70 -7.63 -6.85 -4.21
CA GLU A 70 -8.43 -8.08 -4.30
C GLU A 70 -7.58 -9.31 -4.61
N GLU A 71 -6.53 -9.15 -5.41
CA GLU A 71 -5.48 -10.14 -5.72
C GLU A 71 -4.57 -10.43 -4.51
#